data_AF-A0A835HQF1-F1
#
_entry.id   AF-A0A835HQF1-F1
#
_cell.length_a   1.000
_cell.length_b   1.000
_cell.length_c   1.000
_cell.angle_alpha   90.00
_cell.angle_beta   90.00
_cell.angle_gamma   90.00
#
_symmetry.space_group_name_H-M   'P 1'
#
loop_
_entity.id
_entity.type
_entity.pdbx_description
1 polymer ?
#
loop_
_entity_poly.entity_id
_entity_poly.type
_entity_poly.pdbx_seq_one_letter_code
_entity_poly.pdbx_strand_id
1 'polypeptide(L)'
;MVTAELISQRSNTIDIFGDPIDTHPLWFKPESFLSQNFDSETYIQDLRSFVPFDNLRSELNSHLISLKSELIELINRDYADFVNLSTKLVDVDGSVLRMRAPLLELREKIMEFRNSLEESLKGLKNRLRERNEAANAREVLETLLDTFHVVSKVEKLIKELPSVPSDWSVEKNGNGLEMGNNLRETQSMLLERIASEMNRLKFYIANAQVGIAFRVALVEGVFGTNNIDLVLVDGLLNNLPFIENMEKRIQSASLLLDASLGHCFIDGLEHRDDNAIYNCLRAYAAIDNTSGAEEIFRTTVVSPLIEKIIPHSSSQVVSGALEDELEGDYQRIMDCVRRDCRFLLEISSSENSGLHVFDFLANSILKEVLLAVQKGKPGAFSPGRPTKFLKNYKSSIAFLGYLEGYCSSRSAVSKFRMGAVYLEFMKQWNLGVYFSLRFQEIAGTLDSALMENALNRNHNPANNGISLELTLRQSNTLLESLRSCWREDVLVFSCSDKFLRLSLQLLSRYSTWLSSGLRARRMDHTGTNPGTQWAISAVPEDFIYVLHDIYCLVTELHGPYLESVLQLLSSCPSEALDLVKQSILQGGKCLKDVVPQLMKTMTESLVEKSVEVSCLFC
;
A
#
# COMPACT_ATOMS: atom_id res chain seq x y z
N MET A 1 -19.51 53.22 -19.85
CA MET A 1 -19.45 52.83 -21.28
C MET A 1 -20.89 52.76 -21.76
N VAL A 2 -21.37 53.55 -22.72
CA VAL A 2 -20.74 54.30 -23.82
C VAL A 2 -21.64 55.49 -24.16
N THR A 3 -20.99 56.56 -24.58
CA THR A 3 -21.46 57.78 -25.23
C THR A 3 -22.54 57.56 -26.28
N ALA A 4 -23.56 58.42 -26.32
CA ALA A 4 -24.40 58.60 -27.49
C ALA A 4 -24.11 59.98 -28.10
N GLU A 5 -23.08 60.03 -28.94
CA GLU A 5 -22.99 61.00 -30.03
C GLU A 5 -24.05 60.63 -31.08
N LEU A 6 -24.99 61.53 -31.34
CA LEU A 6 -25.85 61.48 -32.52
C LEU A 6 -25.67 62.80 -33.28
N ILE A 7 -24.60 62.79 -34.08
CA ILE A 7 -24.55 63.17 -35.50
C ILE A 7 -25.77 63.99 -35.96
N SER A 8 -25.58 65.30 -36.11
CA SER A 8 -26.40 66.12 -37.02
C SER A 8 -25.67 66.20 -38.36
N GLN A 9 -25.77 65.14 -39.14
CA GLN A 9 -25.57 65.20 -40.58
C GLN A 9 -26.95 65.41 -41.19
N ARG A 10 -27.15 66.58 -41.78
CA ARG A 10 -28.17 66.82 -42.80
C ARG A 10 -28.03 65.73 -43.86
N SER A 11 -28.88 64.72 -43.79
CA SER A 11 -29.16 63.91 -44.96
C SER A 11 -30.33 64.55 -45.66
N ASN A 12 -30.08 64.93 -46.91
CA ASN A 12 -31.10 65.17 -47.91
C ASN A 12 -32.21 64.15 -47.71
N THR A 13 -33.45 64.64 -47.56
CA THR A 13 -34.63 63.82 -47.78
C THR A 13 -34.55 63.31 -49.21
N ILE A 14 -33.90 62.16 -49.38
CA ILE A 14 -34.11 61.29 -50.53
C ILE A 14 -35.55 60.84 -50.35
N ASP A 15 -36.43 61.61 -51.00
CA ASP A 15 -37.78 61.20 -51.31
C ASP A 15 -37.62 59.86 -52.03
N ILE A 16 -38.02 58.79 -51.36
CA ILE A 16 -37.87 57.42 -51.85
C ILE A 16 -38.64 57.21 -53.17
N PHE A 17 -39.40 58.21 -53.64
CA PHE A 17 -39.81 58.39 -55.04
C PHE A 17 -39.98 59.89 -55.41
N GLY A 18 -38.91 60.60 -55.84
CA GLY A 18 -39.02 61.91 -56.53
C GLY A 18 -37.70 62.66 -56.74
N ASP A 19 -37.35 62.99 -57.99
CA ASP A 19 -36.10 63.70 -58.37
C ASP A 19 -36.02 65.13 -57.79
N PRO A 20 -34.86 65.59 -57.25
CA PRO A 20 -34.61 66.99 -56.95
C PRO A 20 -34.16 67.74 -58.23
N ILE A 21 -34.97 68.69 -58.68
CA ILE A 21 -34.63 69.60 -59.78
C ILE A 21 -33.78 70.73 -59.18
N ASP A 22 -32.46 70.74 -59.41
CA ASP A 22 -31.63 71.92 -59.12
C ASP A 22 -32.12 73.10 -59.98
N THR A 23 -32.52 74.18 -59.31
CA THR A 23 -33.29 75.32 -59.81
C THR A 23 -32.47 76.39 -60.51
N HIS A 24 -31.15 76.23 -60.59
CA HIS A 24 -30.29 77.13 -61.34
C HIS A 24 -29.76 76.46 -62.60
N PRO A 25 -29.62 77.21 -63.71
CA PRO A 25 -29.00 76.67 -64.91
C PRO A 25 -27.62 76.10 -64.61
N LEU A 26 -27.28 74.93 -65.17
CA LEU A 26 -26.04 74.18 -64.90
C LEU A 26 -24.73 74.98 -65.04
N TRP A 27 -24.75 76.09 -65.78
CA TRP A 27 -23.60 76.99 -65.95
C TRP A 27 -23.43 77.98 -64.79
N PHE A 28 -24.47 78.24 -64.00
CA PHE A 28 -24.43 79.15 -62.86
C PHE A 28 -24.01 78.38 -61.62
N LYS A 29 -22.81 78.68 -61.08
CA LYS A 29 -22.26 78.01 -59.91
C LYS A 29 -22.10 79.00 -58.75
N PRO A 30 -23.13 79.18 -57.89
CA PRO A 30 -23.10 80.10 -56.74
C PRO A 30 -21.95 79.84 -55.77
N GLU A 31 -21.54 78.58 -55.64
CA GLU A 31 -20.38 78.13 -54.87
C GLU A 31 -19.10 78.92 -55.18
N SER A 32 -18.95 79.40 -56.42
CA SER A 32 -17.79 80.18 -56.85
C SER A 32 -17.68 81.52 -56.13
N PHE A 33 -18.82 82.12 -55.73
CA PHE A 33 -18.86 83.38 -54.97
C PHE A 33 -18.27 83.26 -53.56
N LEU A 34 -18.21 82.04 -53.03
CA LEU A 34 -17.63 81.76 -51.71
C LEU A 34 -16.10 81.57 -51.77
N SER A 35 -15.51 81.53 -52.97
CA SER A 35 -14.07 81.30 -53.14
C SER A 35 -13.24 82.56 -52.89
N GLN A 36 -12.11 82.40 -52.21
CA GLN A 36 -11.33 83.51 -51.67
C GLN A 36 -10.55 84.31 -52.73
N ASN A 37 -10.23 83.71 -53.88
CA ASN A 37 -9.54 84.33 -55.02
C ASN A 37 -10.49 84.64 -56.19
N PHE A 38 -11.80 84.78 -55.91
CA PHE A 38 -12.81 85.04 -56.92
C PHE A 38 -12.58 86.38 -57.60
N ASP A 39 -12.36 86.36 -58.91
CA ASP A 39 -12.37 87.56 -59.74
C ASP A 39 -13.64 87.61 -60.58
N SER A 40 -14.44 88.66 -60.35
CA SER A 40 -15.74 88.83 -61.00
C SER A 40 -15.60 89.05 -62.50
N GLU A 41 -14.51 89.69 -62.94
CA GLU A 41 -14.29 90.00 -64.35
C GLU A 41 -13.94 88.73 -65.13
N THR A 42 -13.03 87.90 -64.61
CA THR A 42 -12.69 86.58 -65.18
C THR A 42 -13.90 85.64 -65.20
N TYR A 43 -14.70 85.57 -64.11
CA TYR A 43 -15.89 84.73 -64.04
C TYR A 43 -16.98 85.12 -65.05
N ILE A 44 -17.19 86.42 -65.26
CA ILE A 44 -18.12 86.91 -66.29
C ILE A 44 -17.56 86.63 -67.69
N GLN A 45 -16.25 86.80 -67.90
CA GLN A 45 -15.61 86.62 -69.20
C GLN A 45 -15.70 85.16 -69.68
N ASP A 46 -15.45 84.20 -68.79
CA ASP A 46 -15.59 82.77 -69.06
C ASP A 46 -17.04 82.39 -69.39
N LEU A 47 -18.02 82.89 -68.64
CA LEU A 47 -19.44 82.58 -68.87
C LEU A 47 -20.04 83.29 -70.09
N ARG A 48 -19.52 84.47 -70.47
CA ARG A 48 -19.98 85.23 -71.64
C ARG A 48 -19.71 84.52 -72.96
N SER A 49 -18.77 83.57 -72.98
CA SER A 49 -18.48 82.76 -74.17
C SER A 49 -19.62 81.79 -74.53
N PHE A 50 -20.48 81.43 -73.58
CA PHE A 50 -21.57 80.47 -73.78
C PHE A 50 -22.95 80.95 -73.33
N VAL A 51 -23.06 82.09 -72.64
CA VAL A 51 -24.34 82.59 -72.07
C VAL A 51 -24.57 84.07 -72.38
N PRO A 52 -25.77 84.47 -72.86
CA PRO A 52 -26.15 85.88 -73.02
C PRO A 52 -26.15 86.65 -71.69
N PHE A 53 -25.69 87.90 -71.71
CA PHE A 53 -25.50 88.69 -70.49
C PHE A 53 -26.79 88.97 -69.71
N ASP A 54 -27.93 89.16 -70.39
CA ASP A 54 -29.20 89.40 -69.71
C ASP A 54 -29.67 88.21 -68.87
N ASN A 55 -29.38 86.98 -69.32
CA ASN A 55 -29.68 85.77 -68.56
C ASN A 55 -28.82 85.70 -67.29
N LEU A 56 -27.52 86.01 -67.39
CA LEU A 56 -26.62 86.04 -66.22
C LEU A 56 -27.08 87.08 -65.18
N ARG A 57 -27.46 88.29 -65.63
CA ARG A 57 -27.95 89.34 -64.74
C ARG A 57 -29.27 88.95 -64.06
N SER A 58 -30.18 88.33 -64.79
CA SER A 58 -31.46 87.86 -64.25
C SER A 58 -31.25 86.83 -63.15
N GLU A 59 -30.37 85.83 -63.38
CA GLU A 59 -30.07 84.81 -62.39
C GLU A 59 -29.37 85.37 -61.14
N LEU A 60 -28.42 86.29 -61.29
CA LEU A 60 -27.76 86.93 -60.14
C LEU A 60 -28.75 87.71 -59.24
N ASN A 61 -29.67 88.46 -59.85
CA ASN A 61 -30.70 89.18 -59.08
C ASN A 61 -31.71 88.23 -58.45
N SER A 62 -32.09 87.15 -59.13
CA SER A 62 -32.94 86.10 -58.59
C SER A 62 -32.32 85.49 -57.32
N HIS A 63 -31.05 85.13 -57.38
CA HIS A 63 -30.31 84.58 -56.24
C HIS A 63 -30.21 85.56 -55.05
N LEU A 64 -29.99 86.86 -55.31
CA LEU A 64 -29.93 87.87 -54.25
C LEU A 64 -31.27 88.08 -53.54
N ILE A 65 -32.39 88.05 -54.28
CA ILE A 65 -33.73 88.15 -53.69
C ILE A 65 -34.02 86.90 -52.85
N SER A 66 -33.66 85.72 -53.34
CA SER A 66 -33.82 84.45 -52.61
C SER A 66 -33.09 84.44 -51.27
N LEU A 67 -31.83 84.90 -51.24
CA LEU A 67 -31.05 84.98 -50.00
C LEU A 67 -31.68 85.93 -48.96
N LYS A 68 -32.28 87.03 -49.40
CA LYS A 68 -32.97 87.95 -48.49
C LYS A 68 -34.24 87.36 -47.90
N SER A 69 -35.02 86.62 -48.68
CA SER A 69 -36.19 85.90 -48.14
C SER A 69 -35.78 84.83 -47.14
N GLU A 70 -34.71 84.08 -47.43
CA GLU A 70 -34.24 83.01 -46.55
C GLU A 70 -33.80 83.54 -45.18
N LEU A 71 -33.13 84.70 -45.12
CA LEU A 71 -32.75 85.33 -43.85
C LEU A 71 -33.97 85.71 -42.99
N ILE A 72 -35.01 86.26 -43.61
CA ILE A 72 -36.24 86.68 -42.90
C ILE A 72 -37.00 85.43 -42.39
N GLU A 73 -37.08 84.38 -43.21
CA GLU A 73 -37.66 83.11 -42.80
C GLU A 73 -36.94 82.50 -41.61
N LEU A 74 -35.62 82.57 -41.58
CA LEU A 74 -34.81 82.01 -40.49
C LEU A 74 -35.05 82.76 -39.17
N ILE A 75 -35.11 84.09 -39.19
CA ILE A 75 -35.43 84.89 -38.00
C ILE A 75 -36.85 84.59 -37.50
N ASN A 76 -37.83 84.53 -38.41
CA ASN A 76 -39.21 84.27 -38.03
C ASN A 76 -39.39 82.86 -37.44
N ARG A 77 -38.69 81.86 -38.00
CA ARG A 77 -38.71 80.48 -37.48
C ARG A 77 -38.17 80.42 -36.05
N ASP A 78 -37.00 81.01 -35.82
CA ASP A 78 -36.35 80.92 -34.52
C ASP A 78 -37.15 81.68 -33.43
N TYR A 79 -37.87 82.74 -33.80
CA TYR A 79 -38.80 83.42 -32.89
C TYR A 79 -40.02 82.56 -32.55
N ALA A 80 -40.60 81.87 -33.54
CA ALA A 80 -41.72 80.95 -33.33
C ALA A 80 -41.35 79.77 -32.42
N ASP A 81 -40.14 79.22 -32.60
CA ASP A 81 -39.63 78.13 -31.79
C ASP A 81 -39.47 78.52 -30.31
N PHE A 82 -38.95 79.73 -30.04
CA PHE A 82 -38.81 80.24 -28.68
C PHE A 82 -40.16 80.38 -27.97
N VAL A 83 -41.18 80.90 -28.65
CA VAL A 83 -42.54 81.05 -28.09
C VAL A 83 -43.20 79.68 -27.86
N ASN A 84 -43.00 78.73 -28.76
CA ASN A 84 -43.52 77.37 -28.61
C ASN A 84 -42.88 76.65 -27.40
N LEU A 85 -41.58 76.81 -27.19
CA LEU A 85 -40.90 76.21 -26.05
C LEU A 85 -41.35 76.82 -24.73
N SER A 86 -41.48 78.15 -24.66
CA SER A 86 -41.90 78.83 -23.43
C SER A 86 -43.32 78.46 -23.03
N THR A 87 -44.25 78.34 -23.98
CA THR A 87 -45.64 77.92 -23.71
C THR A 87 -45.73 76.47 -23.23
N LYS A 88 -44.94 75.55 -23.78
CA LYS A 88 -44.92 74.14 -23.36
C LYS A 88 -44.36 73.91 -21.97
N LEU A 89 -43.41 74.74 -21.51
CA LEU A 89 -42.77 74.58 -20.21
C LEU A 89 -43.68 74.97 -19.02
N VAL A 90 -44.75 75.73 -19.25
CA VAL A 90 -45.63 76.22 -18.17
C VAL A 90 -46.44 75.11 -17.47
N ASP A 91 -46.82 74.02 -18.17
CA ASP A 91 -47.64 72.92 -17.61
C ASP A 91 -46.83 71.63 -17.34
N VAL A 92 -45.50 71.71 -17.25
CA VAL A 92 -44.68 70.54 -16.92
C VAL A 92 -44.96 70.06 -15.49
N ASP A 93 -45.09 70.99 -14.53
CA ASP A 93 -45.40 70.65 -13.13
C ASP A 93 -46.77 69.95 -12.99
N GLY A 94 -47.78 70.41 -13.74
CA GLY A 94 -49.09 69.78 -13.81
C GLY A 94 -49.02 68.36 -14.37
N SER A 95 -48.22 68.14 -15.41
CA SER A 95 -48.00 66.83 -16.01
C SER A 95 -47.28 65.86 -15.04
N VAL A 96 -46.27 66.36 -14.31
CA VAL A 96 -45.56 65.58 -13.27
C VAL A 96 -46.50 65.16 -12.15
N LEU A 97 -47.37 66.06 -11.69
CA LEU A 97 -48.39 65.75 -10.67
C LEU A 97 -49.37 64.69 -11.16
N ARG A 98 -49.82 64.76 -12.42
CA ARG A 98 -50.70 63.76 -13.04
C ARG A 98 -50.03 62.38 -13.18
N MET A 99 -48.73 62.34 -13.44
CA MET A 99 -47.97 61.08 -13.55
C MET A 99 -47.68 60.40 -12.20
N ARG A 100 -47.69 61.16 -11.10
CA ARG A 100 -47.35 60.61 -9.77
C ARG A 100 -48.31 59.52 -9.31
N ALA A 101 -49.62 59.72 -9.49
CA ALA A 101 -50.63 58.76 -9.04
C ALA A 101 -50.57 57.41 -9.79
N PRO A 102 -50.53 57.38 -11.15
CA PRO A 102 -50.36 56.12 -11.90
C PRO A 102 -49.08 55.37 -11.58
N LEU A 103 -47.96 56.08 -11.33
CA LEU A 103 -46.70 55.44 -10.96
C LEU A 103 -46.74 54.80 -9.56
N LEU A 104 -47.44 55.43 -8.61
CA LEU A 104 -47.68 54.84 -7.30
C LEU A 104 -48.60 53.62 -7.40
N GLU A 105 -49.68 53.70 -8.19
CA GLU A 105 -50.58 52.56 -8.43
C GLU A 105 -49.83 51.38 -9.09
N LEU A 106 -48.97 51.66 -10.08
CA LEU A 106 -48.14 50.63 -10.71
C LEU A 106 -47.17 50.00 -9.70
N ARG A 107 -46.56 50.80 -8.83
CA ARG A 107 -45.67 50.31 -7.77
C ARG A 107 -46.40 49.37 -6.80
N GLU A 108 -47.60 49.72 -6.38
CA GLU A 108 -48.42 48.87 -5.50
C GLU A 108 -48.76 47.53 -6.20
N LYS A 109 -49.22 47.57 -7.46
CA LYS A 109 -49.49 46.35 -8.24
C LYS A 109 -48.25 45.46 -8.40
N ILE A 110 -47.07 46.04 -8.62
CA ILE A 110 -45.80 45.30 -8.69
C ILE A 110 -45.48 44.67 -7.33
N MET A 111 -45.72 45.37 -6.23
CA MET A 111 -45.46 44.85 -4.89
C MET A 111 -46.40 43.69 -4.54
N GLU A 112 -47.69 43.81 -4.87
CA GLU A 112 -48.68 42.73 -4.73
C GLU A 112 -48.29 41.50 -5.57
N PHE A 113 -47.90 41.71 -6.83
CA PHE A 113 -47.45 40.63 -7.70
C PHE A 113 -46.18 39.94 -7.15
N ARG A 114 -45.21 40.72 -6.66
CA ARG A 114 -44.00 40.17 -6.03
C ARG A 114 -44.34 39.32 -4.81
N ASN A 115 -45.23 39.79 -3.95
CA ASN A 115 -45.65 39.04 -2.76
C ASN A 115 -46.35 37.73 -3.15
N SER A 116 -47.21 37.76 -4.18
CA SER A 116 -47.87 36.56 -4.73
C SER A 116 -46.86 35.56 -5.32
N LEU A 117 -45.82 36.06 -6.00
CA LEU A 117 -44.74 35.22 -6.53
C LEU A 117 -43.90 34.60 -5.42
N GLU A 118 -43.55 35.35 -4.37
CA GLU A 118 -42.81 34.85 -3.21
C GLU A 118 -43.60 33.77 -2.46
N GLU A 119 -44.91 33.95 -2.29
CA GLU A 119 -45.80 32.95 -1.69
C GLU A 119 -45.88 31.68 -2.56
N SER A 120 -46.03 31.84 -3.88
CA SER A 120 -46.05 30.72 -4.82
C SER A 120 -44.72 29.95 -4.84
N LEU A 121 -43.59 30.66 -4.78
CA LEU A 121 -42.25 30.08 -4.72
C LEU A 121 -42.04 29.32 -3.40
N LYS A 122 -42.47 29.89 -2.28
CA LYS A 122 -42.46 29.21 -0.97
C LYS A 122 -43.32 27.94 -0.99
N GLY A 123 -44.52 28.01 -1.57
CA GLY A 123 -45.40 26.85 -1.75
C GLY A 123 -44.77 25.76 -2.63
N LEU A 124 -44.12 26.15 -3.73
CA LEU A 124 -43.42 25.22 -4.61
C LEU A 124 -42.23 24.54 -3.91
N LYS A 125 -41.42 25.30 -3.17
CA LYS A 125 -40.29 24.74 -2.38
C LYS A 125 -40.79 23.74 -1.33
N ASN A 126 -41.87 24.06 -0.62
CA ASN A 126 -42.47 23.15 0.36
C ASN A 126 -42.95 21.85 -0.31
N ARG A 127 -43.66 21.95 -1.44
CA ARG A 127 -44.12 20.76 -2.18
C ARG A 127 -42.98 19.92 -2.77
N LEU A 128 -41.91 20.56 -3.23
CA LEU A 128 -40.71 19.85 -3.69
C LEU A 128 -40.04 19.09 -2.54
N ARG A 129 -39.99 19.69 -1.34
CA ARG A 129 -39.49 19.03 -0.13
C ARG A 129 -40.36 17.82 0.24
N GLU A 130 -41.69 18.00 0.33
CA GLU A 130 -42.63 16.89 0.62
C GLU A 130 -42.53 15.76 -0.40
N ARG A 131 -42.41 16.10 -1.70
CA ARG A 131 -42.22 15.10 -2.76
C ARG A 131 -40.91 14.34 -2.60
N ASN A 132 -39.83 15.02 -2.21
CA ASN A 132 -38.53 14.39 -1.97
C ASN A 132 -38.56 13.46 -0.74
N GLU A 133 -39.18 13.90 0.35
CA GLU A 133 -39.40 13.08 1.56
C GLU A 133 -40.24 11.83 1.25
N ALA A 134 -41.34 11.99 0.50
CA ALA A 134 -42.18 10.87 0.07
C ALA A 134 -41.43 9.89 -0.87
N ALA A 135 -40.61 10.41 -1.79
CA ALA A 135 -39.78 9.57 -2.66
C ALA A 135 -38.74 8.76 -1.87
N ASN A 136 -38.11 9.38 -0.86
CA ASN A 136 -37.16 8.71 0.02
C ASN A 136 -37.83 7.62 0.87
N ALA A 137 -38.98 7.92 1.47
CA ALA A 137 -39.73 6.95 2.25
C ALA A 137 -40.13 5.73 1.40
N ARG A 138 -40.54 5.98 0.15
CA ARG A 138 -40.86 4.91 -0.80
C ARG A 138 -39.67 4.01 -1.10
N GLU A 139 -38.49 4.57 -1.37
CA GLU A 139 -37.30 3.77 -1.68
C GLU A 139 -36.83 2.91 -0.50
N VAL A 140 -36.92 3.43 0.72
CA VAL A 140 -36.63 2.66 1.95
C VAL A 140 -37.62 1.50 2.10
N LEU A 141 -38.92 1.74 1.86
CA LEU A 141 -39.95 0.70 1.93
C LEU A 141 -39.76 -0.36 0.85
N GLU A 142 -39.40 0.02 -0.38
CA GLU A 142 -39.09 -0.92 -1.46
C GLU A 142 -37.89 -1.82 -1.09
N THR A 143 -36.81 -1.24 -0.54
CA THR A 143 -35.63 -2.00 -0.08
C THR A 143 -35.96 -2.95 1.08
N LEU A 144 -36.80 -2.51 2.01
CA LEU A 144 -37.25 -3.33 3.15
C LEU A 144 -38.16 -4.47 2.70
N LEU A 145 -39.02 -4.24 1.71
CA LEU A 145 -39.84 -5.28 1.09
C LEU A 145 -38.97 -6.32 0.39
N ASP A 146 -37.97 -5.89 -0.38
CA ASP A 146 -37.00 -6.77 -1.03
C ASP A 146 -36.24 -7.62 0.00
N THR A 147 -35.81 -7.01 1.10
CA THR A 147 -35.16 -7.71 2.22
C THR A 147 -36.06 -8.78 2.79
N PHE A 148 -37.34 -8.47 3.07
CA PHE A 148 -38.32 -9.43 3.57
C PHE A 148 -38.54 -10.61 2.60
N HIS A 149 -38.60 -10.33 1.29
CA HIS A 149 -38.74 -11.36 0.27
C HIS A 149 -37.53 -12.29 0.22
N VAL A 150 -36.31 -11.75 0.32
CA VAL A 150 -35.07 -12.55 0.36
C VAL A 150 -35.00 -13.39 1.65
N VAL A 151 -35.30 -12.83 2.83
CA VAL A 151 -35.37 -13.60 4.09
C VAL A 151 -36.35 -14.77 3.95
N SER A 152 -37.55 -14.51 3.43
CA SER A 152 -38.58 -15.53 3.27
C SER A 152 -38.18 -16.60 2.26
N LYS A 153 -37.40 -16.24 1.22
CA LYS A 153 -36.83 -17.18 0.27
C LYS A 153 -35.74 -18.04 0.92
N VAL A 154 -34.82 -17.43 1.68
CA VAL A 154 -33.79 -18.13 2.45
C VAL A 154 -34.42 -19.14 3.41
N GLU A 155 -35.41 -18.75 4.19
CA GLU A 155 -36.11 -19.64 5.12
C GLU A 155 -36.81 -20.82 4.42
N LYS A 156 -37.39 -20.59 3.23
CA LYS A 156 -37.98 -21.67 2.42
C LYS A 156 -36.91 -22.64 1.94
N LEU A 157 -35.80 -22.13 1.41
CA LEU A 157 -34.68 -22.96 0.96
C LEU A 157 -34.05 -23.75 2.12
N ILE A 158 -33.95 -23.15 3.31
CA ILE A 158 -33.49 -23.85 4.52
C ILE A 158 -34.46 -24.97 4.91
N LYS A 159 -35.76 -24.78 4.78
CA LYS A 159 -36.76 -25.85 5.03
C LYS A 159 -36.71 -26.98 4.01
N GLU A 160 -36.22 -26.71 2.81
CA GLU A 160 -36.02 -27.71 1.75
C GLU A 160 -34.71 -28.49 1.91
N LEU A 161 -33.85 -28.12 2.86
CA LEU A 161 -32.66 -28.92 3.17
C LEU A 161 -33.10 -30.32 3.60
N PRO A 162 -32.59 -31.38 2.94
CA PRO A 162 -32.90 -32.74 3.35
C PRO A 162 -32.43 -32.94 4.79
N SER A 163 -33.38 -33.19 5.70
CA SER A 163 -33.05 -33.57 7.07
C SER A 163 -32.27 -34.88 7.00
N VAL A 164 -31.01 -34.87 7.44
CA VAL A 164 -30.21 -36.09 7.58
C VAL A 164 -31.01 -37.09 8.41
N PRO A 165 -31.44 -38.24 7.86
CA PRO A 165 -32.01 -39.29 8.68
C PRO A 165 -30.88 -39.90 9.49
N SER A 166 -30.97 -39.80 10.81
CA SER A 166 -29.99 -40.34 11.76
C SER A 166 -29.87 -41.87 11.79
N ASP A 167 -30.56 -42.59 10.89
CA ASP A 167 -30.63 -44.06 10.88
C ASP A 167 -30.52 -44.61 9.45
N TRP A 168 -29.30 -44.66 8.90
CA TRP A 168 -28.98 -45.62 7.85
C TRP A 168 -27.82 -46.51 8.31
N SER A 169 -28.21 -47.59 8.98
CA SER A 169 -27.38 -48.78 9.14
C SER A 169 -27.04 -49.31 7.76
N VAL A 170 -25.77 -49.22 7.38
CA VAL A 170 -25.27 -49.66 6.07
C VAL A 170 -25.43 -51.17 5.93
N GLU A 171 -26.46 -51.61 5.19
CA GLU A 171 -26.40 -52.89 4.48
C GLU A 171 -25.50 -52.72 3.25
N LYS A 172 -24.41 -53.48 3.22
CA LYS A 172 -23.44 -53.54 2.14
C LYS A 172 -24.09 -54.06 0.86
N ASN A 173 -24.58 -53.16 0.00
CA ASN A 173 -24.78 -53.41 -1.43
C ASN A 173 -24.26 -52.22 -2.23
N GLY A 174 -23.52 -52.47 -3.31
CA GLY A 174 -22.71 -51.50 -4.05
C GLY A 174 -23.43 -50.28 -4.65
N ASN A 175 -24.76 -50.20 -4.58
CA ASN A 175 -25.55 -49.07 -5.07
C ASN A 175 -25.77 -47.96 -4.01
N GLY A 176 -25.39 -48.18 -2.75
CA GLY A 176 -25.56 -47.18 -1.68
C GLY A 176 -24.59 -46.00 -1.77
N LEU A 177 -23.40 -46.20 -2.35
CA LEU A 177 -22.33 -45.18 -2.40
C LEU A 177 -22.67 -44.04 -3.39
N GLU A 178 -23.20 -44.39 -4.57
CA GLU A 178 -23.60 -43.39 -5.57
C GLU A 178 -24.83 -42.59 -5.13
N MET A 179 -25.80 -43.22 -4.45
CA MET A 179 -26.98 -42.53 -3.93
C MET A 179 -26.60 -41.54 -2.80
N GLY A 180 -25.65 -41.93 -1.94
CA GLY A 180 -25.13 -41.07 -0.86
C GLY A 180 -24.39 -39.83 -1.39
N ASN A 181 -23.51 -40.01 -2.39
CA ASN A 181 -22.80 -38.88 -3.02
C ASN A 181 -23.77 -37.92 -3.72
N ASN A 182 -24.76 -38.42 -4.45
CA ASN A 182 -25.78 -37.58 -5.09
C ASN A 182 -26.57 -36.75 -4.06
N LEU A 183 -26.93 -37.34 -2.92
CA LEU A 183 -27.63 -36.60 -1.85
C LEU A 183 -26.75 -35.50 -1.25
N ARG A 184 -25.48 -35.81 -0.96
CA ARG A 184 -24.52 -34.84 -0.41
C ARG A 184 -24.24 -33.69 -1.38
N GLU A 185 -24.07 -34.00 -2.66
CA GLU A 185 -23.92 -33.02 -3.72
C GLU A 185 -25.15 -32.10 -3.80
N THR A 186 -26.36 -32.65 -3.84
CA THR A 186 -27.60 -31.83 -3.86
C THR A 186 -27.74 -30.95 -2.61
N GLN A 187 -27.37 -31.45 -1.42
CA GLN A 187 -27.35 -30.67 -0.20
C GLN A 187 -26.33 -29.53 -0.26
N SER A 188 -25.12 -29.81 -0.75
CA SER A 188 -24.05 -28.81 -0.89
C SER A 188 -24.41 -27.69 -1.88
N MET A 189 -25.07 -28.03 -3.00
CA MET A 189 -25.57 -27.05 -3.98
C MET A 189 -26.66 -26.16 -3.38
N LEU A 190 -27.57 -26.74 -2.59
CA LEU A 190 -28.62 -25.97 -1.92
C LEU A 190 -28.02 -25.01 -0.90
N LEU A 191 -27.01 -25.44 -0.14
CA LEU A 191 -26.29 -24.59 0.81
C LEU A 191 -25.51 -23.45 0.12
N GLU A 192 -24.86 -23.71 -1.01
CA GLU A 192 -24.22 -22.66 -1.83
C GLU A 192 -25.25 -21.62 -2.29
N ARG A 193 -26.42 -22.07 -2.76
CA ARG A 193 -27.50 -21.18 -3.16
C ARG A 193 -28.03 -20.34 -2.00
N ILE A 194 -28.22 -20.94 -0.83
CA ILE A 194 -28.64 -20.23 0.39
C ILE A 194 -27.58 -19.19 0.78
N ALA A 195 -26.30 -19.54 0.76
CA ALA A 195 -25.19 -18.64 1.04
C ALA A 195 -25.14 -17.45 0.08
N SER A 196 -25.38 -17.68 -1.22
CA SER A 196 -25.48 -16.59 -2.21
C SER A 196 -26.65 -15.65 -1.92
N GLU A 197 -27.82 -16.16 -1.52
CA GLU A 197 -28.96 -15.32 -1.14
C GLU A 197 -28.71 -14.58 0.18
N MET A 198 -28.00 -15.19 1.13
CA MET A 198 -27.55 -14.53 2.37
C MET A 198 -26.56 -13.40 2.10
N ASN A 199 -25.64 -13.57 1.15
CA ASN A 199 -24.76 -12.48 0.71
C ASN A 199 -25.57 -11.33 0.07
N ARG A 200 -26.55 -11.67 -0.77
CA ARG A 200 -27.47 -10.69 -1.36
C ARG A 200 -28.24 -9.93 -0.28
N LEU A 201 -28.66 -10.61 0.78
CA LEU A 201 -29.31 -10.02 1.93
C LEU A 201 -28.38 -9.06 2.69
N LYS A 202 -27.11 -9.46 2.93
CA LYS A 202 -26.10 -8.55 3.52
C LYS A 202 -25.94 -7.27 2.70
N PHE A 203 -25.92 -7.38 1.37
CA PHE A 203 -25.85 -6.22 0.47
C PHE A 203 -27.06 -5.29 0.60
N TYR A 204 -28.28 -5.81 0.64
CA TYR A 204 -29.48 -4.98 0.82
C TYR A 204 -29.50 -4.26 2.18
N ILE A 205 -29.08 -4.93 3.25
CA ILE A 205 -29.01 -4.33 4.59
C ILE A 205 -27.96 -3.23 4.63
N ALA A 206 -26.76 -3.48 4.08
CA ALA A 206 -25.70 -2.48 4.02
C ALA A 206 -26.12 -1.25 3.19
N ASN A 207 -26.76 -1.46 2.04
CA ASN A 207 -27.26 -0.37 1.21
C ASN A 207 -28.41 0.41 1.86
N ALA A 208 -29.28 -0.26 2.63
CA ALA A 208 -30.30 0.41 3.40
C ALA A 208 -29.67 1.33 4.46
N GLN A 209 -28.67 0.85 5.20
CA GLN A 209 -27.97 1.63 6.22
C GLN A 209 -27.21 2.83 5.63
N VAL A 210 -26.44 2.62 4.56
CA VAL A 210 -25.68 3.68 3.89
C VAL A 210 -26.60 4.69 3.20
N GLY A 211 -27.68 4.21 2.56
CA GLY A 211 -28.68 5.06 1.93
C GLY A 211 -29.38 5.98 2.93
N ILE A 212 -29.69 5.47 4.11
CA ILE A 212 -30.27 6.26 5.21
C ILE A 212 -29.25 7.28 5.73
N ALA A 213 -28.01 6.86 6.04
CA ALA A 213 -26.97 7.74 6.57
C ALA A 213 -26.57 8.87 5.60
N PHE A 214 -26.36 8.55 4.32
CA PHE A 214 -25.98 9.53 3.31
C PHE A 214 -27.10 10.55 3.04
N ARG A 215 -28.37 10.11 3.05
CA ARG A 215 -29.51 11.00 2.83
C ARG A 215 -29.78 11.91 4.02
N VAL A 216 -29.53 11.44 5.24
CA VAL A 216 -29.57 12.28 6.45
C VAL A 216 -28.50 13.38 6.38
N ALA A 217 -27.26 13.05 6.00
CA ALA A 217 -26.19 14.02 5.83
C ALA A 217 -26.47 15.07 4.72
N LEU A 218 -27.17 14.67 3.65
CA LEU A 218 -27.55 15.57 2.56
C LEU A 218 -28.67 16.55 2.97
N VAL A 219 -29.55 16.14 3.87
CA VAL A 219 -30.56 17.01 4.49
C VAL A 219 -29.89 18.06 5.38
N GLU A 220 -28.85 17.69 6.15
CA GLU A 220 -28.07 18.63 6.96
C GLU A 220 -27.23 19.61 6.12
N GLY A 221 -26.65 19.14 5.00
CA GLY A 221 -25.77 19.95 4.15
C GLY A 221 -26.47 20.96 3.23
N VAL A 222 -27.76 20.77 2.92
CA VAL A 222 -28.49 21.62 1.96
C VAL A 222 -29.41 22.64 2.64
N PHE A 223 -29.80 22.44 3.89
CA PHE A 223 -30.60 23.40 4.65
C PHE A 223 -30.11 23.51 6.09
N GLY A 224 -29.31 24.55 6.35
CA GLY A 224 -28.94 24.93 7.71
C GLY A 224 -30.17 25.27 8.53
N THR A 225 -30.62 24.33 9.36
CA THR A 225 -31.48 24.59 10.51
C THR A 225 -30.96 23.81 11.71
N ASN A 226 -30.78 24.56 12.78
CA ASN A 226 -30.30 24.14 14.08
C ASN A 226 -31.00 22.87 14.62
N ASN A 227 -30.18 21.85 14.89
CA ASN A 227 -30.11 21.16 16.17
C ASN A 227 -31.32 20.35 16.68
N ILE A 228 -32.18 19.81 15.81
CA ILE A 228 -33.22 18.86 16.24
C ILE A 228 -33.29 17.68 15.26
N ASP A 229 -33.17 16.48 15.82
CA ASP A 229 -33.52 15.15 15.27
C ASP A 229 -32.51 14.32 14.44
N LEU A 230 -31.22 14.32 14.81
CA LEU A 230 -30.34 13.18 14.46
C LEU A 230 -30.58 11.94 15.34
N VAL A 231 -31.03 12.15 16.58
CA VAL A 231 -31.24 11.07 17.56
C VAL A 231 -32.57 10.34 17.34
N LEU A 232 -33.56 10.99 16.72
CA LEU A 232 -34.90 10.40 16.58
C LEU A 232 -34.99 9.35 15.47
N VAL A 233 -34.23 9.50 14.38
CA VAL A 233 -34.28 8.56 13.23
C VAL A 233 -33.49 7.27 13.52
N ASP A 234 -32.33 7.40 14.16
CA ASP A 234 -31.55 6.24 14.65
C ASP A 234 -32.32 5.49 15.76
N GLY A 235 -33.05 6.22 16.60
CA GLY A 235 -33.98 5.65 17.59
C GLY A 235 -35.27 5.06 16.99
N LEU A 236 -35.81 5.59 15.89
CA LEU A 236 -37.05 5.09 15.27
C LEU A 236 -36.82 3.83 14.43
N LEU A 237 -35.67 3.70 13.77
CA LEU A 237 -35.31 2.47 13.04
C LEU A 237 -34.96 1.31 13.98
N ASN A 238 -34.26 1.59 15.08
CA ASN A 238 -33.90 0.57 16.08
C ASN A 238 -35.08 0.09 16.95
N ASN A 239 -36.20 0.83 16.99
CA ASN A 239 -37.35 0.52 17.85
C ASN A 239 -38.60 0.01 17.10
N LEU A 240 -38.51 -0.33 15.81
CA LEU A 240 -39.62 -0.95 15.10
C LEU A 240 -39.61 -2.47 15.35
N PRO A 241 -40.67 -3.05 15.96
CA PRO A 241 -40.73 -4.48 16.28
C PRO A 241 -40.66 -5.38 15.03
N PHE A 242 -40.97 -4.83 13.85
CA PHE A 242 -40.79 -5.51 12.57
C PHE A 242 -39.31 -5.71 12.21
N ILE A 243 -38.46 -4.70 12.43
CA ILE A 243 -37.02 -4.76 12.13
C ILE A 243 -36.34 -5.73 13.09
N GLU A 244 -36.66 -5.64 14.39
CA GLU A 244 -36.15 -6.57 15.41
C GLU A 244 -36.54 -8.03 15.09
N ASN A 245 -37.76 -8.27 14.60
CA ASN A 245 -38.19 -9.60 14.16
C ASN A 245 -37.43 -10.07 12.91
N MET A 246 -37.21 -9.20 11.92
CA MET A 246 -36.40 -9.56 10.75
C MET A 246 -34.95 -9.87 11.13
N GLU A 247 -34.35 -9.09 12.03
CA GLU A 247 -33.00 -9.32 12.51
C GLU A 247 -32.88 -10.69 13.19
N LYS A 248 -33.83 -11.03 14.08
CA LYS A 248 -33.89 -12.35 14.72
C LYS A 248 -34.02 -13.48 13.70
N ARG A 249 -34.82 -13.29 12.64
CA ARG A 249 -34.98 -14.27 11.54
C ARG A 249 -33.71 -14.43 10.72
N ILE A 250 -32.98 -13.34 10.46
CA ILE A 250 -31.71 -13.37 9.75
C ILE A 250 -30.63 -14.06 10.59
N GLN A 251 -30.56 -13.73 11.88
CA GLN A 251 -29.63 -14.36 12.82
C GLN A 251 -29.91 -15.86 12.94
N SER A 252 -31.18 -16.28 13.04
CA SER A 252 -31.53 -17.70 13.09
C SER A 252 -31.21 -18.43 11.78
N ALA A 253 -31.48 -17.82 10.63
CA ALA A 253 -31.09 -18.36 9.33
C ALA A 253 -29.57 -18.48 9.17
N SER A 254 -28.79 -17.51 9.65
CA SER A 254 -27.32 -17.55 9.64
C SER A 254 -26.79 -18.70 10.50
N LEU A 255 -27.30 -18.85 11.74
CA LEU A 255 -26.88 -19.93 12.64
C LEU A 255 -27.18 -21.31 12.06
N LEU A 256 -28.37 -21.48 11.46
CA LEU A 256 -28.74 -22.73 10.80
C LEU A 256 -27.88 -23.01 9.56
N LEU A 257 -27.59 -21.98 8.76
CA LEU A 257 -26.71 -22.10 7.62
C LEU A 257 -25.30 -22.50 8.06
N ASP A 258 -24.72 -21.81 9.05
CA ASP A 258 -23.37 -22.10 9.56
C ASP A 258 -23.26 -23.53 10.10
N ALA A 259 -24.26 -23.98 10.87
CA ALA A 259 -24.30 -25.35 11.39
C ALA A 259 -24.44 -26.39 10.27
N SER A 260 -25.37 -26.17 9.33
CA SER A 260 -25.62 -27.11 8.22
C SER A 260 -24.45 -27.16 7.24
N LEU A 261 -23.84 -26.00 6.97
CA LEU A 261 -22.66 -25.88 6.11
C LEU A 261 -21.46 -26.55 6.76
N GLY A 262 -21.27 -26.38 8.08
CA GLY A 262 -20.23 -27.07 8.83
C GLY A 262 -20.36 -28.59 8.76
N HIS A 263 -21.57 -29.11 9.02
CA HIS A 263 -21.82 -30.56 8.91
C HIS A 263 -21.61 -31.10 7.49
N CYS A 264 -22.14 -30.42 6.48
CA CYS A 264 -21.97 -30.83 5.08
C CYS A 264 -20.49 -30.79 4.65
N PHE A 265 -19.73 -29.80 5.13
CA PHE A 265 -18.31 -29.71 4.85
C PHE A 265 -17.50 -30.82 5.54
N ILE A 266 -17.76 -31.11 6.82
CA ILE A 266 -17.15 -32.25 7.52
C ILE A 266 -17.42 -33.56 6.77
N ASP A 267 -18.69 -33.80 6.43
CA ASP A 267 -19.12 -35.02 5.74
C ASP A 267 -18.48 -35.13 4.34
N GLY A 268 -18.33 -34.01 3.62
CA GLY A 268 -17.58 -33.93 2.36
C GLY A 268 -16.08 -34.21 2.52
N LEU A 269 -15.45 -33.74 3.60
CA LEU A 269 -14.04 -33.99 3.91
C LEU A 269 -13.77 -35.46 4.27
N GLU A 270 -14.63 -36.08 5.09
CA GLU A 270 -14.48 -37.47 5.51
C GLU A 270 -14.55 -38.44 4.33
N HIS A 271 -15.42 -38.15 3.36
CA HIS A 271 -15.66 -39.00 2.20
C HIS A 271 -14.88 -38.57 0.94
N ARG A 272 -14.16 -37.45 0.99
CA ARG A 272 -13.40 -36.86 -0.13
C ARG A 272 -14.26 -36.64 -1.38
N ASP A 273 -15.42 -36.00 -1.18
CA ASP A 273 -16.33 -35.63 -2.26
C ASP A 273 -15.99 -34.23 -2.79
N ASP A 274 -15.29 -34.20 -3.93
CA ASP A 274 -14.78 -32.96 -4.54
C ASP A 274 -15.88 -31.93 -4.82
N ASN A 275 -17.06 -32.37 -5.28
CA ASN A 275 -18.17 -31.47 -5.61
C ASN A 275 -18.78 -30.87 -4.35
N ALA A 276 -19.01 -31.70 -3.32
CA ALA A 276 -19.52 -31.23 -2.04
C ALA A 276 -18.56 -30.21 -1.40
N ILE A 277 -17.26 -30.51 -1.39
CA ILE A 277 -16.22 -29.62 -0.87
C ILE A 277 -16.22 -28.30 -1.63
N TYR A 278 -16.20 -28.33 -2.96
CA TYR A 278 -16.17 -27.13 -3.80
C TYR A 278 -17.39 -26.23 -3.55
N ASN A 279 -18.59 -26.80 -3.51
CA ASN A 279 -19.83 -26.06 -3.24
C ASN A 279 -19.84 -25.48 -1.82
N CYS A 280 -19.38 -26.22 -0.82
CA CYS A 280 -19.23 -25.73 0.55
C CYS A 280 -18.23 -24.57 0.63
N LEU A 281 -17.07 -24.65 -0.04
CA LEU A 281 -16.09 -23.57 -0.05
C LEU A 281 -16.63 -22.31 -0.73
N ARG A 282 -17.38 -22.46 -1.83
CA ARG A 282 -18.08 -21.33 -2.46
C ARG A 282 -19.13 -20.72 -1.53
N ALA A 283 -19.85 -21.54 -0.79
CA ALA A 283 -20.80 -21.08 0.22
C ALA A 283 -20.09 -20.27 1.32
N TYR A 284 -18.97 -20.79 1.86
CA TYR A 284 -18.15 -20.08 2.87
C TYR A 284 -17.60 -18.75 2.36
N ALA A 285 -17.14 -18.72 1.11
CA ALA A 285 -16.67 -17.48 0.47
C ALA A 285 -17.82 -16.47 0.29
N ALA A 286 -19.01 -16.93 -0.07
CA ALA A 286 -20.18 -16.06 -0.24
C ALA A 286 -20.64 -15.42 1.09
N ILE A 287 -20.54 -16.13 2.22
CA ILE A 287 -20.89 -15.57 3.54
C ILE A 287 -19.73 -14.83 4.21
N ASP A 288 -18.55 -14.75 3.59
CA ASP A 288 -17.33 -14.15 4.13
C ASP A 288 -16.85 -14.81 5.44
N ASN A 289 -17.02 -16.14 5.55
CA ASN A 289 -16.58 -16.94 6.69
C ASN A 289 -15.45 -17.89 6.28
N THR A 290 -14.31 -17.32 5.89
CA THR A 290 -13.14 -18.08 5.43
C THR A 290 -12.45 -18.82 6.57
N SER A 291 -12.35 -18.17 7.73
CA SER A 291 -11.75 -18.73 8.93
C SER A 291 -12.50 -19.96 9.46
N GLY A 292 -13.82 -20.00 9.34
CA GLY A 292 -14.63 -21.16 9.71
C GLY A 292 -14.29 -22.40 8.89
N ALA A 293 -14.15 -22.27 7.57
CA ALA A 293 -13.77 -23.38 6.70
C ALA A 293 -12.34 -23.87 7.00
N GLU A 294 -11.40 -22.95 7.18
CA GLU A 294 -10.01 -23.26 7.53
C GLU A 294 -9.90 -23.96 8.89
N GLU A 295 -10.71 -23.55 9.86
CA GLU A 295 -10.80 -24.16 11.18
C GLU A 295 -11.36 -25.59 11.11
N ILE A 296 -12.45 -25.81 10.37
CA ILE A 296 -13.05 -27.13 10.22
C ILE A 296 -12.08 -28.09 9.52
N PHE A 297 -11.41 -27.64 8.45
CA PHE A 297 -10.38 -28.44 7.80
C PHE A 297 -9.24 -28.78 8.76
N ARG A 298 -8.82 -27.81 9.59
CA ARG A 298 -7.78 -28.01 10.59
C ARG A 298 -8.18 -29.08 11.61
N THR A 299 -9.36 -28.97 12.21
CA THR A 299 -9.79 -29.86 13.30
C THR A 299 -10.18 -31.24 12.80
N THR A 300 -10.79 -31.35 11.62
CA THR A 300 -11.32 -32.61 11.08
C THR A 300 -10.24 -33.45 10.43
N VAL A 301 -9.35 -32.84 9.63
CA VAL A 301 -8.35 -33.57 8.83
C VAL A 301 -6.95 -33.41 9.41
N VAL A 302 -6.49 -32.17 9.60
CA VAL A 302 -5.06 -31.92 9.93
C VAL A 302 -4.73 -32.34 11.36
N SER A 303 -5.50 -31.90 12.35
CA SER A 303 -5.26 -32.15 13.78
C SER A 303 -5.09 -33.64 14.12
N PRO A 304 -6.01 -34.56 13.72
CA PRO A 304 -5.82 -35.98 14.02
C PRO A 304 -4.65 -36.62 13.27
N LEU A 305 -4.20 -36.06 12.15
CA LEU A 305 -3.01 -36.54 11.45
C LEU A 305 -1.73 -36.09 12.17
N ILE A 306 -1.67 -34.84 12.62
CA ILE A 306 -0.52 -34.28 13.31
C ILE A 306 -0.38 -34.85 14.72
N GLU A 307 -1.49 -35.04 15.45
CA GLU A 307 -1.47 -35.64 16.79
C GLU A 307 -0.90 -37.07 16.79
N LYS A 308 -1.12 -37.84 15.71
CA LYS A 308 -0.49 -39.16 15.53
C LYS A 308 1.03 -39.08 15.35
N ILE A 309 1.55 -37.98 14.84
CA ILE A 309 2.99 -37.78 14.59
C ILE A 309 3.67 -37.20 15.83
N ILE A 310 3.06 -36.17 16.44
CA ILE A 310 3.52 -35.45 17.63
C ILE A 310 2.40 -35.48 18.68
N PRO A 311 2.38 -36.52 19.55
CA PRO A 311 1.37 -36.65 20.58
C PRO A 311 1.43 -35.52 21.62
N HIS A 312 0.27 -35.06 22.08
CA HIS A 312 0.16 -33.99 23.09
C HIS A 312 0.48 -34.45 24.52
N SER A 313 0.50 -35.76 24.77
CA SER A 313 0.79 -36.35 26.08
C SER A 313 2.20 -36.97 26.08
N SER A 314 3.10 -36.33 26.82
CA SER A 314 4.38 -36.91 27.24
C SER A 314 4.12 -38.05 28.24
N SER A 315 3.66 -39.21 27.75
CA SER A 315 3.53 -40.41 28.58
C SER A 315 4.23 -41.59 27.92
N GLN A 316 5.55 -41.65 28.07
CA GLN A 316 6.23 -42.78 28.70
C GLN A 316 7.72 -42.53 28.82
N VAL A 317 8.12 -42.30 30.07
CA VAL A 317 9.39 -42.80 30.62
C VAL A 317 9.44 -44.30 30.29
N VAL A 318 10.26 -44.71 29.32
CA VAL A 318 11.12 -45.93 29.27
C VAL A 318 11.63 -46.08 27.83
N SER A 319 12.75 -45.41 27.55
CA SER A 319 13.89 -45.88 26.74
C SER A 319 14.66 -44.68 26.24
N GLY A 320 15.92 -44.57 26.64
CA GLY A 320 16.85 -43.70 25.94
C GLY A 320 16.89 -44.07 24.45
N ALA A 321 17.04 -43.07 23.59
CA ALA A 321 17.28 -43.17 22.15
C ALA A 321 16.06 -43.36 21.21
N LEU A 322 15.03 -42.54 21.34
CA LEU A 322 14.30 -42.02 20.16
C LEU A 322 14.35 -40.50 20.25
N GLU A 323 15.31 -39.94 19.53
CA GLU A 323 15.78 -38.57 19.67
C GLU A 323 14.69 -37.53 19.34
N ASP A 324 14.79 -36.37 20.00
CA ASP A 324 14.07 -35.11 19.78
C ASP A 324 14.28 -34.50 18.37
N GLU A 325 14.38 -35.32 17.32
CA GLU A 325 14.67 -34.86 15.97
C GLU A 325 13.40 -34.46 15.24
N LEU A 326 13.17 -33.14 15.22
CA LEU A 326 12.05 -32.51 14.53
C LEU A 326 12.09 -32.77 13.00
N GLU A 327 13.27 -33.08 12.45
CA GLU A 327 13.46 -33.42 11.04
C GLU A 327 12.61 -34.62 10.60
N GLY A 328 12.65 -35.71 11.38
CA GLY A 328 11.85 -36.91 11.09
C GLY A 328 10.35 -36.69 11.25
N ASP A 329 9.95 -35.81 12.17
CA ASP A 329 8.55 -35.41 12.31
C ASP A 329 8.08 -34.64 11.08
N TYR A 330 8.86 -33.65 10.63
CA TYR A 330 8.51 -32.89 9.43
C TYR A 330 8.42 -33.76 8.19
N GLN A 331 9.33 -34.72 7.99
CA GLN A 331 9.24 -35.65 6.85
C GLN A 331 7.91 -36.43 6.86
N ARG A 332 7.52 -36.97 8.02
CA ARG A 332 6.23 -37.65 8.19
C ARG A 332 5.04 -36.72 7.95
N ILE A 333 5.12 -35.47 8.41
CA ILE A 333 4.09 -34.45 8.17
C ILE A 333 3.98 -34.12 6.68
N MET A 334 5.10 -33.96 5.97
CA MET A 334 5.11 -33.68 4.53
C MET A 334 4.43 -34.80 3.73
N ASP A 335 4.69 -36.05 4.09
CA ASP A 335 4.04 -37.21 3.46
C ASP A 335 2.53 -37.28 3.76
N CYS A 336 2.12 -36.97 5.00
CA CYS A 336 0.71 -36.83 5.36
C CYS A 336 0.03 -35.69 4.57
N VAL A 337 0.66 -34.53 4.44
CA VAL A 337 0.12 -33.41 3.64
C VAL A 337 -0.03 -33.83 2.17
N ARG A 338 0.95 -34.54 1.61
CA ARG A 338 0.91 -35.03 0.22
C ARG A 338 -0.22 -36.01 -0.02
N ARG A 339 -0.45 -36.95 0.91
CA ARG A 339 -1.46 -38.00 0.76
C ARG A 339 -2.85 -37.50 1.12
N ASP A 340 -2.96 -36.78 2.23
CA ASP A 340 -4.24 -36.54 2.88
C ASP A 340 -4.75 -35.12 2.71
N CYS A 341 -3.91 -34.10 2.47
CA CYS A 341 -4.36 -32.71 2.31
C CYS A 341 -4.40 -32.24 0.84
N ARG A 342 -3.76 -32.99 -0.06
CA ARG A 342 -3.56 -32.57 -1.46
C ARG A 342 -4.87 -32.29 -2.22
N PHE A 343 -5.90 -33.12 -2.03
CA PHE A 343 -7.18 -32.97 -2.73
C PHE A 343 -7.81 -31.58 -2.49
N LEU A 344 -7.84 -31.12 -1.23
CA LEU A 344 -8.43 -29.83 -0.88
C LEU A 344 -7.55 -28.66 -1.34
N LEU A 345 -6.22 -28.81 -1.24
CA LEU A 345 -5.29 -27.80 -1.74
C LEU A 345 -5.45 -27.62 -3.26
N GLU A 346 -5.60 -28.70 -4.02
CA GLU A 346 -5.87 -28.65 -5.47
C GLU A 346 -7.20 -27.93 -5.78
N ILE A 347 -8.29 -28.28 -5.08
CA ILE A 347 -9.60 -27.61 -5.23
C ILE A 347 -9.50 -26.11 -4.94
N SER A 348 -8.86 -25.72 -3.83
CA SER A 348 -8.70 -24.31 -3.44
C SER A 348 -7.80 -23.51 -4.40
N SER A 349 -6.87 -24.19 -5.07
CA SER A 349 -5.94 -23.60 -6.03
C SER A 349 -6.45 -23.57 -7.48
N SER A 350 -7.61 -24.18 -7.75
CA SER A 350 -8.20 -24.24 -9.10
C SER A 350 -8.38 -22.85 -9.70
N GLU A 351 -7.91 -22.68 -10.94
CA GLU A 351 -8.05 -21.44 -11.69
C GLU A 351 -9.53 -21.07 -11.87
N ASN A 352 -9.86 -19.78 -11.81
CA ASN A 352 -11.22 -19.24 -11.96
C ASN A 352 -12.27 -19.71 -10.93
N SER A 353 -11.85 -20.41 -9.87
CA SER A 353 -12.75 -20.89 -8.80
C SER A 353 -13.22 -19.77 -7.85
N GLY A 354 -12.45 -18.68 -7.74
CA GLY A 354 -12.66 -17.65 -6.72
C GLY A 354 -12.26 -18.09 -5.31
N LEU A 355 -11.66 -19.28 -5.13
CA LEU A 355 -11.31 -19.86 -3.83
C LEU A 355 -9.92 -19.43 -3.32
N HIS A 356 -9.23 -18.51 -4.02
CA HIS A 356 -7.95 -17.96 -3.57
C HIS A 356 -8.06 -17.04 -2.33
N VAL A 357 -9.26 -16.85 -1.79
CA VAL A 357 -9.51 -16.10 -0.55
C VAL A 357 -9.10 -16.93 0.67
N PHE A 358 -9.08 -18.25 0.57
CA PHE A 358 -8.70 -19.15 1.66
C PHE A 358 -7.19 -19.35 1.74
N ASP A 359 -6.66 -19.45 2.96
CA ASP A 359 -5.27 -19.77 3.28
C ASP A 359 -5.17 -21.02 4.17
N PHE A 360 -5.56 -22.18 3.61
CA PHE A 360 -5.49 -23.48 4.28
C PHE A 360 -4.04 -23.88 4.65
N LEU A 361 -3.05 -23.41 3.88
CA LEU A 361 -1.63 -23.68 4.16
C LEU A 361 -1.22 -23.03 5.48
N ALA A 362 -1.53 -21.75 5.69
CA ALA A 362 -1.16 -21.04 6.91
C ALA A 362 -2.10 -21.39 8.08
N ASN A 363 -3.41 -21.24 7.88
CA ASN A 363 -4.38 -21.23 8.97
C ASN A 363 -4.84 -22.62 9.41
N SER A 364 -4.64 -23.64 8.56
CA SER A 364 -4.92 -25.03 8.91
C SER A 364 -3.63 -25.82 9.15
N ILE A 365 -2.78 -25.98 8.13
CA ILE A 365 -1.62 -26.88 8.22
C ILE A 365 -0.52 -26.30 9.12
N LEU A 366 0.02 -25.13 8.77
CA LEU A 366 1.13 -24.53 9.52
C LEU A 366 0.74 -24.21 10.96
N LYS A 367 -0.49 -23.71 11.17
CA LYS A 367 -1.03 -23.41 12.50
C LYS A 367 -1.10 -24.66 13.38
N GLU A 368 -1.59 -25.78 12.86
CA GLU A 368 -1.67 -27.02 13.64
C GLU A 368 -0.29 -27.58 13.96
N VAL A 369 0.63 -27.57 12.98
CA VAL A 369 2.01 -28.00 13.18
C VAL A 369 2.70 -27.14 14.23
N LEU A 370 2.53 -25.81 14.19
CA LEU A 370 3.07 -24.91 15.21
C LEU A 370 2.57 -25.27 16.61
N LEU A 371 1.25 -25.45 16.76
CA LEU A 371 0.64 -25.81 18.05
C LEU A 371 1.13 -27.17 18.55
N ALA A 372 1.26 -28.16 17.66
CA ALA A 372 1.73 -29.49 18.00
C ALA A 372 3.19 -29.47 18.47
N VAL A 373 4.09 -28.74 17.80
CA VAL A 373 5.49 -28.62 18.21
C VAL A 373 5.61 -27.85 19.54
N GLN A 374 4.85 -26.75 19.71
CA GLN A 374 4.84 -25.98 20.96
C GLN A 374 4.40 -26.81 22.16
N LYS A 375 3.37 -27.65 22.01
CA LYS A 375 2.84 -28.49 23.09
C LYS A 375 3.66 -29.78 23.30
N GLY A 376 3.97 -30.48 22.23
CA GLY A 376 4.62 -31.80 22.29
C GLY A 376 6.12 -31.74 22.48
N LYS A 377 6.81 -30.74 21.91
CA LYS A 377 8.27 -30.61 21.93
C LYS A 377 8.73 -29.16 22.15
N PRO A 378 8.36 -28.50 23.28
CA PRO A 378 8.75 -27.10 23.53
C PRO A 378 10.27 -26.89 23.56
N GLY A 379 11.03 -27.91 23.93
CA GLY A 379 12.50 -27.88 23.92
C GLY A 379 13.12 -27.77 22.53
N ALA A 380 12.38 -28.07 21.46
CA ALA A 380 12.88 -28.02 20.08
C ALA A 380 13.26 -26.60 19.63
N PHE A 381 12.58 -25.58 20.17
CA PHE A 381 12.86 -24.16 19.91
C PHE A 381 13.91 -23.57 20.86
N SER A 382 14.46 -24.35 21.80
CA SER A 382 15.38 -23.81 22.80
C SER A 382 16.78 -23.55 22.21
N PRO A 383 17.28 -22.30 22.22
CA PRO A 383 18.63 -21.99 21.73
C PRO A 383 19.74 -22.53 22.66
N GLY A 384 19.41 -22.97 23.87
CA GLY A 384 20.37 -23.47 24.87
C GLY A 384 21.17 -24.70 24.43
N ARG A 385 20.76 -25.37 23.34
CA ARG A 385 21.54 -26.43 22.67
C ARG A 385 21.78 -26.02 21.21
N PRO A 386 22.78 -25.17 20.90
CA PRO A 386 22.92 -24.52 19.60
C PRO A 386 22.92 -25.48 18.40
N THR A 387 23.65 -26.59 18.46
CA THR A 387 23.71 -27.55 17.35
C THR A 387 22.34 -28.18 17.04
N LYS A 388 21.59 -28.57 18.08
CA LYS A 388 20.23 -29.12 17.91
C LYS A 388 19.25 -28.05 17.42
N PHE A 389 19.33 -26.85 18.00
CA PHE A 389 18.51 -25.71 17.59
C PHE A 389 18.70 -25.40 16.09
N LEU A 390 19.94 -25.39 15.60
CA LEU A 390 20.21 -25.14 14.18
C LEU A 390 19.66 -26.25 13.29
N LYS A 391 19.85 -27.53 13.65
CA LYS A 391 19.31 -28.68 12.89
C LYS A 391 17.78 -28.58 12.79
N ASN A 392 17.11 -28.30 13.90
CA ASN A 392 15.66 -28.12 13.93
C ASN A 392 15.22 -26.90 13.11
N TYR A 393 15.89 -25.76 13.26
CA TYR A 393 15.60 -24.54 12.49
C TYR A 393 15.72 -24.80 10.98
N LYS A 394 16.82 -25.41 10.53
CA LYS A 394 17.02 -25.75 9.10
C LYS A 394 15.92 -26.67 8.59
N SER A 395 15.54 -27.67 9.38
CA SER A 395 14.44 -28.59 9.04
C SER A 395 13.10 -27.85 8.95
N SER A 396 12.83 -26.91 9.84
CA SER A 396 11.65 -26.05 9.80
C SER A 396 11.61 -25.14 8.57
N ILE A 397 12.76 -24.57 8.16
CA ILE A 397 12.84 -23.77 6.93
C ILE A 397 12.62 -24.65 5.69
N ALA A 398 13.17 -25.86 5.67
CA ALA A 398 12.91 -26.81 4.59
C ALA A 398 11.42 -27.20 4.51
N PHE A 399 10.77 -27.40 5.66
CA PHE A 399 9.32 -27.64 5.73
C PHE A 399 8.49 -26.44 5.22
N LEU A 400 8.86 -25.21 5.58
CA LEU A 400 8.21 -24.02 5.03
C LEU A 400 8.40 -23.93 3.51
N GLY A 401 9.60 -24.22 3.01
CA GLY A 401 9.86 -24.30 1.57
C GLY A 401 9.03 -25.36 0.85
N TYR A 402 8.75 -26.49 1.52
CA TYR A 402 7.83 -27.50 1.01
C TYR A 402 6.39 -26.99 0.90
N LEU A 403 5.89 -26.29 1.92
CA LEU A 403 4.55 -25.67 1.89
C LEU A 403 4.47 -24.58 0.81
N GLU A 404 5.52 -23.77 0.65
CA GLU A 404 5.61 -22.76 -0.41
C GLU A 404 5.54 -23.38 -1.82
N GLY A 405 5.92 -24.65 -1.98
CA GLY A 405 5.79 -25.39 -3.23
C GLY A 405 4.34 -25.59 -3.70
N TYR A 406 3.36 -25.47 -2.81
CA TYR A 406 1.94 -25.51 -3.15
C TYR A 406 1.38 -24.14 -3.59
N CYS A 407 2.14 -23.07 -3.44
CA CYS A 407 1.72 -21.75 -3.90
C CYS A 407 1.87 -21.63 -5.42
N SER A 408 0.80 -21.25 -6.11
CA SER A 408 0.76 -21.15 -7.58
C SER A 408 1.58 -19.99 -8.18
N SER A 409 1.98 -19.00 -7.37
CA SER A 409 2.70 -17.82 -7.85
C SER A 409 3.63 -17.21 -6.79
N ARG A 410 4.59 -16.38 -7.24
CA ARG A 410 5.46 -15.59 -6.34
C ARG A 410 4.67 -14.64 -5.43
N SER A 411 3.54 -14.12 -5.91
CA SER A 411 2.66 -13.26 -5.09
C SER A 411 1.99 -14.07 -3.97
N ALA A 412 1.54 -15.29 -4.26
CA ALA A 412 0.98 -16.19 -3.25
C ALA A 412 2.01 -16.56 -2.18
N VAL A 413 3.25 -16.86 -2.57
CA VAL A 413 4.37 -17.09 -1.62
C VAL A 413 4.61 -15.86 -0.74
N SER A 414 4.60 -14.65 -1.32
CA SER A 414 4.76 -13.42 -0.55
C SER A 414 3.61 -13.20 0.45
N LYS A 415 2.37 -13.49 0.06
CA LYS A 415 1.21 -13.43 0.96
C LYS A 415 1.34 -14.43 2.10
N PHE A 416 1.71 -15.68 1.80
CA PHE A 416 1.91 -16.72 2.81
C PHE A 416 2.98 -16.32 3.83
N ARG A 417 4.14 -15.82 3.38
CA ARG A 417 5.22 -15.33 4.27
C ARG A 417 4.81 -14.13 5.14
N MET A 418 3.89 -13.30 4.66
CA MET A 418 3.34 -12.16 5.41
C MET A 418 2.18 -12.57 6.34
N GLY A 419 1.70 -13.82 6.25
CA GLY A 419 0.62 -14.33 7.07
C GLY A 419 0.98 -14.34 8.56
N ALA A 420 -0.01 -14.07 9.41
CA ALA A 420 0.19 -13.98 10.86
C ALA A 420 0.77 -15.27 11.47
N VAL A 421 0.31 -16.43 11.00
CA VAL A 421 0.79 -17.74 11.48
C VAL A 421 2.25 -17.98 11.07
N TYR A 422 2.63 -17.62 9.84
CA TYR A 422 4.02 -17.73 9.37
C TYR A 422 4.96 -16.88 10.22
N LEU A 423 4.57 -15.63 10.48
CA LEU A 423 5.34 -14.72 11.32
C LEU A 423 5.47 -15.23 12.76
N GLU A 424 4.39 -15.75 13.34
CA GLU A 424 4.42 -16.33 14.69
C GLU A 424 5.28 -17.60 14.77
N PHE A 425 5.25 -18.43 13.71
CA PHE A 425 6.14 -19.59 13.58
C PHE A 425 7.61 -19.16 13.54
N MET A 426 7.95 -18.16 12.73
CA MET A 426 9.31 -17.63 12.63
C MET A 426 9.78 -16.97 13.93
N LYS A 427 8.87 -16.33 14.67
CA LYS A 427 9.16 -15.69 15.96
C LYS A 427 9.57 -16.68 17.05
N GLN A 428 9.18 -17.95 16.95
CA GLN A 428 9.65 -18.99 17.89
C GLN A 428 11.17 -19.18 17.82
N TRP A 429 11.78 -18.88 16.68
CA TRP A 429 13.21 -19.07 16.45
C TRP A 429 14.01 -17.83 16.86
N ASN A 430 14.47 -17.79 18.11
CA ASN A 430 15.30 -16.70 18.61
C ASN A 430 16.75 -16.79 18.08
N LEU A 431 16.94 -16.41 16.82
CA LEU A 431 18.24 -16.38 16.15
C LEU A 431 19.22 -15.41 16.82
N GLY A 432 18.71 -14.39 17.52
CA GLY A 432 19.53 -13.45 18.30
C GLY A 432 20.26 -14.15 19.45
N VAL A 433 19.51 -14.88 20.29
CA VAL A 433 20.11 -15.64 21.41
C VAL A 433 21.00 -16.76 20.90
N TYR A 434 20.58 -17.46 19.84
CA TYR A 434 21.43 -18.45 19.17
C TYR A 434 22.79 -17.87 18.76
N PHE A 435 22.78 -16.72 18.07
CA PHE A 435 24.01 -16.05 17.65
C PHE A 435 24.84 -15.62 18.87
N SER A 436 24.24 -15.08 19.93
CA SER A 436 24.96 -14.71 21.16
C SER A 436 25.68 -15.90 21.81
N LEU A 437 25.05 -17.07 21.84
CA LEU A 437 25.67 -18.30 22.36
C LEU A 437 26.83 -18.76 21.47
N ARG A 438 26.64 -18.78 20.14
CA ARG A 438 27.71 -19.11 19.18
C ARG A 438 28.85 -18.10 19.22
N PHE A 439 28.55 -16.82 19.38
CA PHE A 439 29.54 -15.76 19.57
C PHE A 439 30.37 -16.03 20.81
N GLN A 440 29.73 -16.31 21.95
CA GLN A 440 30.43 -16.55 23.20
C GLN A 440 31.29 -17.82 23.14
N GLU A 441 30.81 -18.87 22.49
CA GLU A 441 31.55 -20.11 22.23
C GLU A 441 32.80 -19.84 21.36
N ILE A 442 32.63 -19.23 20.19
CA ILE A 442 33.72 -19.04 19.21
C ILE A 442 34.71 -17.98 19.70
N ALA A 443 34.23 -16.82 20.11
CA ALA A 443 35.08 -15.72 20.56
C ALA A 443 35.70 -16.01 21.93
N GLY A 444 34.95 -16.64 22.83
CA GLY A 444 35.46 -17.05 24.15
C GLY A 444 36.57 -18.10 24.06
N THR A 445 36.50 -19.00 23.07
CA THR A 445 37.59 -19.97 22.80
C THR A 445 38.87 -19.23 22.40
N LEU A 446 38.77 -18.22 21.52
CA LEU A 446 39.93 -17.40 21.15
C LEU A 446 40.43 -16.57 22.34
N ASP A 447 39.55 -15.87 23.04
CA ASP A 447 39.92 -15.03 24.19
C ASP A 447 40.64 -15.85 25.26
N SER A 448 40.19 -17.08 25.53
CA SER A 448 40.85 -17.98 26.47
C SER A 448 42.27 -18.35 26.03
N ALA A 449 42.49 -18.61 24.73
CA ALA A 449 43.81 -18.90 24.18
C ALA A 449 44.75 -17.68 24.21
N LEU A 450 44.22 -16.47 23.99
CA LEU A 450 45.00 -15.21 24.00
C LEU A 450 45.38 -14.75 25.41
N MET A 451 44.64 -15.19 26.43
CA MET A 451 44.91 -14.89 27.84
C MET A 451 46.00 -15.79 28.45
N GLU A 452 46.48 -16.80 27.73
CA GLU A 452 47.62 -17.60 28.16
C GLU A 452 48.91 -16.76 28.25
N ASN A 453 49.70 -16.97 29.30
CA ASN A 453 50.90 -16.17 29.59
C ASN A 453 52.12 -16.57 28.74
N ALA A 454 52.01 -17.62 27.92
CA ALA A 454 53.11 -18.15 27.12
C ALA A 454 52.66 -18.54 25.71
N LEU A 455 53.59 -18.46 24.76
CA LEU A 455 53.40 -18.95 23.40
C LEU A 455 53.61 -20.46 23.36
N ASN A 456 52.51 -21.20 23.46
CA ASN A 456 52.53 -22.66 23.44
C ASN A 456 52.60 -23.17 21.99
N ARG A 457 53.61 -23.99 21.69
CA ARG A 457 53.74 -24.66 20.38
C ARG A 457 52.80 -25.85 20.31
N ASN A 458 52.16 -26.02 19.15
CA ASN A 458 51.35 -27.22 18.89
C ASN A 458 52.27 -28.44 18.78
N HIS A 459 52.14 -29.40 19.71
CA HIS A 459 52.97 -30.60 19.78
C HIS A 459 52.41 -31.81 18.99
N ASN A 460 51.60 -31.59 17.95
CA ASN A 460 51.05 -32.65 17.11
C ASN A 460 51.65 -32.64 15.69
N PRO A 461 52.82 -33.27 15.47
CA PRO A 461 53.27 -33.63 14.13
C PRO A 461 52.61 -34.97 13.76
N ALA A 462 51.34 -34.94 13.37
CA ALA A 462 50.68 -36.15 12.90
C ALA A 462 49.74 -35.86 11.74
N ASN A 463 50.35 -35.85 10.55
CA ASN A 463 49.91 -36.60 9.38
C ASN A 463 48.46 -36.34 8.91
N ASN A 464 48.29 -35.32 8.06
CA ASN A 464 47.55 -35.41 6.79
C ASN A 464 47.78 -34.12 5.98
N GLY A 465 48.17 -34.29 4.71
CA GLY A 465 48.82 -33.25 3.91
C GLY A 465 47.99 -32.00 3.57
N ILE A 466 48.74 -30.95 3.21
CA ILE A 466 48.33 -29.70 2.53
C ILE A 466 47.69 -28.60 3.40
N SER A 467 47.59 -28.75 4.72
CA SER A 467 47.23 -27.61 5.59
C SER A 467 48.48 -26.80 5.97
N LEU A 468 48.42 -25.46 5.80
CA LEU A 468 49.41 -24.53 6.36
C LEU A 468 49.58 -24.82 7.87
N GLU A 469 50.74 -25.35 8.26
CA GLU A 469 51.02 -25.72 9.64
C GLU A 469 51.27 -24.46 10.48
N LEU A 470 50.22 -23.93 11.10
CA LEU A 470 50.36 -22.91 12.12
C LEU A 470 51.06 -23.50 13.34
N THR A 471 52.12 -22.83 13.80
CA THR A 471 52.99 -23.37 14.86
C THR A 471 52.47 -23.03 16.25
N LEU A 472 51.86 -21.84 16.42
CA LEU A 472 51.37 -21.36 17.70
C LEU A 472 49.91 -21.76 17.92
N ARG A 473 49.59 -22.19 19.13
CA ARG A 473 48.22 -22.50 19.55
C ARG A 473 47.26 -21.33 19.31
N GLN A 474 47.68 -20.11 19.64
CA GLN A 474 46.85 -18.91 19.50
C GLN A 474 46.47 -18.64 18.03
N SER A 475 47.42 -18.80 17.11
CA SER A 475 47.18 -18.65 15.67
C SER A 475 46.26 -19.74 15.13
N ASN A 476 46.47 -20.98 15.57
CA ASN A 476 45.62 -22.11 15.17
C ASN A 476 44.17 -21.91 15.65
N THR A 477 43.99 -21.52 16.91
CA THR A 477 42.67 -21.22 17.47
C THR A 477 41.98 -20.08 16.73
N LEU A 478 42.70 -19.04 16.30
CA LEU A 478 42.12 -17.99 15.44
C LEU A 478 41.59 -18.58 14.12
N LEU A 479 42.40 -19.37 13.42
CA LEU A 479 42.02 -19.95 12.13
C LEU A 479 40.82 -20.90 12.28
N GLU A 480 40.81 -21.73 13.32
CA GLU A 480 39.68 -22.60 13.66
C GLU A 480 38.42 -21.80 13.99
N SER A 481 38.52 -20.74 14.79
CA SER A 481 37.39 -19.87 15.12
C SER A 481 36.84 -19.16 13.88
N LEU A 482 37.71 -18.69 12.98
CA LEU A 482 37.29 -18.08 11.71
C LEU A 482 36.55 -19.09 10.83
N ARG A 483 37.12 -20.29 10.63
CA ARG A 483 36.46 -21.36 9.86
C ARG A 483 35.14 -21.78 10.50
N SER A 484 35.07 -21.84 11.83
CA SER A 484 33.88 -22.20 12.60
C SER A 484 32.69 -21.28 12.33
N CYS A 485 32.92 -19.97 12.15
CA CYS A 485 31.86 -19.01 11.81
C CYS A 485 31.09 -19.36 10.53
N TRP A 486 31.72 -20.08 9.59
CA TRP A 486 31.18 -20.38 8.27
C TRP A 486 30.90 -21.87 8.05
N ARG A 487 31.07 -22.71 9.08
CA ARG A 487 30.70 -24.11 8.98
C ARG A 487 29.20 -24.28 8.82
N GLU A 488 28.80 -25.32 8.10
CA GLU A 488 27.39 -25.62 7.85
C GLU A 488 26.59 -25.89 9.13
N ASP A 489 27.20 -26.45 10.17
CA ASP A 489 26.60 -26.75 11.47
C ASP A 489 26.58 -25.56 12.46
N VAL A 490 26.99 -24.38 11.99
CA VAL A 490 27.02 -23.12 12.77
C VAL A 490 26.31 -21.98 12.02
N LEU A 491 26.50 -21.89 10.70
CA LEU A 491 26.03 -20.79 9.91
C LEU A 491 24.50 -20.80 9.73
N VAL A 492 23.89 -19.67 10.07
CA VAL A 492 22.52 -19.32 9.69
C VAL A 492 22.60 -18.22 8.63
N PHE A 493 22.16 -18.51 7.40
CA PHE A 493 22.34 -17.61 6.26
C PHE A 493 21.69 -16.22 6.47
N SER A 494 20.55 -16.14 7.16
CA SER A 494 19.89 -14.87 7.48
C SER A 494 20.64 -14.01 8.51
N CYS A 495 21.69 -14.55 9.15
CA CYS A 495 22.56 -13.86 10.09
C CYS A 495 24.02 -13.81 9.58
N SER A 496 24.24 -13.98 8.28
CA SER A 496 25.57 -13.99 7.65
C SER A 496 26.33 -12.68 7.87
N ASP A 497 25.64 -11.55 7.93
CA ASP A 497 26.17 -10.24 8.32
C ASP A 497 26.81 -10.27 9.72
N LYS A 498 26.15 -10.94 10.69
CA LYS A 498 26.63 -11.07 12.07
C LYS A 498 27.84 -11.99 12.16
N PHE A 499 27.85 -13.11 11.43
CA PHE A 499 28.99 -14.02 11.37
C PHE A 499 30.20 -13.41 10.65
N LEU A 500 29.97 -12.61 9.61
CA LEU A 500 31.03 -11.82 8.99
C LEU A 500 31.61 -10.80 9.97
N ARG A 501 30.75 -10.06 10.68
CA ARG A 501 31.20 -9.14 11.73
C ARG A 501 32.02 -9.85 12.80
N LEU A 502 31.58 -11.01 13.28
CA LEU A 502 32.35 -11.83 14.23
C LEU A 502 33.71 -12.21 13.65
N SER A 503 33.78 -12.67 12.39
CA SER A 503 35.04 -13.02 11.73
C SER A 503 36.04 -11.84 11.73
N LEU A 504 35.57 -10.64 11.37
CA LEU A 504 36.38 -9.42 11.39
C LEU A 504 36.78 -9.00 12.81
N GLN A 505 35.90 -9.20 13.79
CA GLN A 505 36.20 -8.95 15.19
C GLN A 505 37.27 -9.92 15.74
N LEU A 506 37.26 -11.19 15.35
CA LEU A 506 38.30 -12.17 15.72
C LEU A 506 39.67 -11.75 15.16
N LEU A 507 39.73 -11.34 13.89
CA LEU A 507 40.94 -10.80 13.26
C LEU A 507 41.45 -9.55 13.98
N SER A 508 40.56 -8.61 14.26
CA SER A 508 40.90 -7.38 14.98
C SER A 508 41.41 -7.65 16.39
N ARG A 509 40.78 -8.56 17.14
CA ARG A 509 41.20 -8.98 18.48
C ARG A 509 42.62 -9.56 18.46
N TYR A 510 42.89 -10.48 17.54
CA TYR A 510 44.22 -11.08 17.40
C TYR A 510 45.28 -10.05 17.01
N SER A 511 45.00 -9.18 16.03
CA SER A 511 45.90 -8.09 15.61
C SER A 511 46.21 -7.11 16.76
N THR A 512 45.19 -6.79 17.57
CA THR A 512 45.32 -5.90 18.73
C THR A 512 46.11 -6.57 19.85
N TRP A 513 45.89 -7.86 20.09
CA TRP A 513 46.66 -8.66 21.05
C TRP A 513 48.15 -8.70 20.68
N LEU A 514 48.48 -8.95 19.40
CA LEU A 514 49.86 -8.92 18.91
C LEU A 514 50.49 -7.53 19.11
N SER A 515 49.82 -6.47 18.64
CA SER A 515 50.33 -5.10 18.75
C SER A 515 50.53 -4.66 20.19
N SER A 516 49.60 -5.03 21.08
CA SER A 516 49.66 -4.70 22.50
C SER A 516 50.78 -5.45 23.22
N GLY A 517 50.98 -6.73 22.92
CA GLY A 517 52.10 -7.52 23.43
C GLY A 517 53.46 -6.93 22.99
N LEU A 518 53.62 -6.63 21.70
CA LEU A 518 54.84 -6.03 21.17
C LEU A 518 55.12 -4.63 21.71
N ARG A 519 54.08 -3.86 22.05
CA ARG A 519 54.25 -2.58 22.74
C ARG A 519 54.66 -2.77 24.20
N ALA A 520 54.08 -3.75 24.90
CA ALA A 520 54.41 -4.04 26.29
C ALA A 520 55.87 -4.47 26.46
N ARG A 521 56.41 -5.28 25.54
CA ARG A 521 57.83 -5.67 25.56
C ARG A 521 58.79 -4.49 25.39
N ARG A 522 58.42 -3.47 24.60
CA ARG A 522 59.26 -2.29 24.34
C ARG A 522 59.26 -1.24 25.45
N MET A 523 58.34 -1.33 26.41
CA MET A 523 58.15 -0.33 27.47
C MET A 523 58.52 -0.84 28.87
N ASP A 524 59.45 -1.81 28.96
CA ASP A 524 60.09 -2.27 30.21
C ASP A 524 59.14 -2.34 31.42
N HIS A 525 58.07 -3.11 31.27
CA HIS A 525 57.13 -3.48 32.34
C HIS A 525 56.24 -2.36 32.93
N THR A 526 56.30 -1.12 32.46
CA THR A 526 55.44 -0.05 32.99
C THR A 526 54.08 0.00 32.28
N GLY A 527 53.13 -0.83 32.75
CA GLY A 527 51.73 -0.79 32.29
C GLY A 527 51.22 -2.11 31.69
N THR A 528 51.41 -3.23 32.39
CA THR A 528 50.99 -4.56 31.94
C THR A 528 49.47 -4.68 31.91
N ASN A 529 48.88 -4.66 30.72
CA ASN A 529 47.49 -5.07 30.53
C ASN A 529 47.39 -6.61 30.60
N PRO A 530 46.29 -7.17 31.15
CA PRO A 530 46.05 -8.62 31.12
C PRO A 530 46.15 -9.15 29.68
N GLY A 531 46.82 -10.29 29.48
CA GLY A 531 47.01 -10.90 28.15
C GLY A 531 48.20 -10.36 27.32
N THR A 532 49.03 -9.45 27.85
CA THR A 532 50.26 -8.97 27.17
C THR A 532 51.55 -9.62 27.67
N GLN A 533 51.45 -10.48 28.71
CA GLN A 533 52.58 -11.08 29.41
C GLN A 533 53.38 -12.07 28.53
N TRP A 534 52.72 -12.72 27.57
CA TRP A 534 53.37 -13.61 26.61
C TRP A 534 54.55 -12.95 25.90
N ALA A 535 54.42 -11.68 25.53
CA ALA A 535 55.45 -10.97 24.77
C ALA A 535 56.65 -10.60 25.64
N ILE A 536 56.47 -10.50 26.96
CA ILE A 536 57.55 -10.24 27.90
C ILE A 536 58.31 -11.54 28.17
N SER A 537 57.60 -12.66 28.33
CA SER A 537 58.18 -13.98 28.60
C SER A 537 58.75 -14.69 27.37
N ALA A 538 58.41 -14.24 26.16
CA ALA A 538 58.86 -14.85 24.90
C ALA A 538 60.39 -14.73 24.69
N VAL A 539 61.01 -15.81 24.21
CA VAL A 539 62.41 -15.77 23.75
C VAL A 539 62.49 -15.25 22.30
N PRO A 540 63.65 -14.74 21.82
CA PRO A 540 63.79 -14.24 20.45
C PRO A 540 63.31 -15.22 19.37
N GLU A 541 63.52 -16.51 19.60
CA GLU A 541 63.09 -17.59 18.72
C GLU A 541 61.56 -17.69 18.61
N ASP A 542 60.80 -17.28 19.63
CA ASP A 542 59.35 -17.32 19.62
C ASP A 542 58.72 -16.30 18.64
N PHE A 543 59.38 -15.16 18.44
CA PHE A 543 58.93 -14.14 17.48
C PHE A 543 59.06 -14.61 16.02
N ILE A 544 59.95 -15.56 15.74
CA ILE A 544 60.08 -16.18 14.42
C ILE A 544 58.81 -16.99 14.10
N TYR A 545 58.28 -17.73 15.08
CA TYR A 545 57.02 -18.46 14.91
C TYR A 545 55.82 -17.52 14.78
N VAL A 546 55.79 -16.42 15.53
CA VAL A 546 54.76 -15.38 15.35
C VAL A 546 54.80 -14.82 13.93
N LEU A 547 55.99 -14.52 13.41
CA LEU A 547 56.16 -14.01 12.05
C LEU A 547 55.69 -15.02 11.00
N HIS A 548 56.11 -16.28 11.13
CA HIS A 548 55.69 -17.38 10.27
C HIS A 548 54.17 -17.52 10.24
N ASP A 549 53.54 -17.57 11.41
CA ASP A 549 52.09 -17.75 11.53
C ASP A 549 51.31 -16.55 10.96
N ILE A 550 51.81 -15.31 11.10
CA ILE A 550 51.20 -14.13 10.48
C ILE A 550 51.17 -14.28 8.95
N TYR A 551 52.28 -14.68 8.32
CA TYR A 551 52.33 -14.89 6.87
C TYR A 551 51.40 -16.03 6.44
N CYS A 552 51.33 -17.09 7.24
CA CYS A 552 50.42 -18.20 7.02
C CYS A 552 48.95 -17.75 7.05
N LEU A 553 48.53 -17.05 8.10
CA LEU A 553 47.19 -16.50 8.24
C LEU A 553 46.83 -15.53 7.11
N VAL A 554 47.76 -14.65 6.72
CA VAL A 554 47.55 -13.72 5.60
C VAL A 554 47.33 -14.49 4.31
N THR A 555 48.10 -15.55 4.05
CA THR A 555 47.95 -16.40 2.86
C THR A 555 46.59 -17.10 2.83
N GLU A 556 46.17 -17.68 3.96
CA GLU A 556 44.83 -18.29 4.11
C GLU A 556 43.71 -17.28 3.83
N LEU A 557 43.81 -16.05 4.38
CA LEU A 557 42.82 -14.99 4.20
C LEU A 557 42.76 -14.42 2.78
N HIS A 558 43.82 -14.54 1.99
CA HIS A 558 43.83 -14.11 0.58
C HIS A 558 43.42 -15.22 -0.39
N GLY A 559 43.42 -16.48 0.05
CA GLY A 559 43.10 -17.64 -0.77
C GLY A 559 41.92 -18.45 -0.20
N PRO A 560 42.17 -19.65 0.35
CA PRO A 560 41.15 -20.67 0.58
C PRO A 560 40.02 -20.23 1.51
N TYR A 561 40.32 -19.45 2.56
CA TYR A 561 39.29 -18.95 3.47
C TYR A 561 38.35 -17.97 2.77
N LEU A 562 38.91 -17.01 2.02
CA LEU A 562 38.14 -16.01 1.29
C LEU A 562 37.28 -16.65 0.20
N GLU A 563 37.85 -17.56 -0.58
CA GLU A 563 37.13 -18.29 -1.64
C GLU A 563 35.96 -19.08 -1.07
N SER A 564 36.15 -19.77 0.05
CA SER A 564 35.09 -20.52 0.74
C SER A 564 33.93 -19.61 1.20
N VAL A 565 34.25 -18.46 1.82
CA VAL A 565 33.23 -17.50 2.26
C VAL A 565 32.46 -16.92 1.07
N LEU A 566 33.15 -16.55 -0.01
CA LEU A 566 32.50 -16.01 -1.22
C LEU A 566 31.64 -17.06 -1.92
N GLN A 567 32.05 -18.33 -1.94
CA GLN A 567 31.27 -19.43 -2.51
C GLN A 567 29.96 -19.63 -1.74
N LEU A 568 30.01 -19.61 -0.40
CA LEU A 568 28.83 -19.72 0.46
C LEU A 568 27.86 -18.55 0.28
N LEU A 569 28.36 -17.37 -0.06
CA LEU A 569 27.56 -16.16 -0.28
C LEU A 569 27.23 -15.90 -1.76
N SER A 570 27.49 -16.86 -2.65
CA SER A 570 27.32 -16.68 -4.11
C SER A 570 25.91 -16.25 -4.56
N SER A 571 24.89 -16.51 -3.75
CA SER A 571 23.51 -16.07 -3.98
C SER A 571 23.27 -14.57 -3.71
N CYS A 572 24.24 -13.87 -3.11
CA CYS A 572 24.13 -12.45 -2.77
C CYS A 572 24.49 -11.54 -3.97
N PRO A 573 24.05 -10.27 -3.97
CA PRO A 573 24.44 -9.28 -4.99
C PRO A 573 25.97 -9.11 -5.08
N SER A 574 26.48 -8.83 -6.28
CA SER A 574 27.92 -8.65 -6.54
C SER A 574 28.54 -7.53 -5.69
N GLU A 575 27.80 -6.43 -5.51
CA GLU A 575 28.20 -5.31 -4.66
C GLU A 575 28.47 -5.73 -3.21
N ALA A 576 27.61 -6.60 -2.66
CA ALA A 576 27.79 -7.12 -1.31
C ALA A 576 29.01 -8.04 -1.23
N LEU A 577 29.21 -8.90 -2.24
CA LEU A 577 30.36 -9.80 -2.32
C LEU A 577 31.69 -9.02 -2.40
N ASP A 578 31.74 -7.93 -3.16
CA ASP A 578 32.92 -7.06 -3.24
C ASP A 578 33.25 -6.43 -1.89
N LEU A 579 32.23 -5.97 -1.14
CA LEU A 579 32.43 -5.44 0.22
C LEU A 579 32.91 -6.51 1.21
N VAL A 580 32.37 -7.73 1.13
CA VAL A 580 32.86 -8.87 1.94
C VAL A 580 34.32 -9.15 1.63
N LYS A 581 34.67 -9.25 0.35
CA LYS A 581 36.04 -9.48 -0.10
C LYS A 581 37.00 -8.41 0.41
N GLN A 582 36.68 -7.14 0.21
CA GLN A 582 37.50 -6.02 0.67
C GLN A 582 37.67 -6.05 2.19
N SER A 583 36.62 -6.37 2.95
CA SER A 583 36.67 -6.41 4.41
C SER A 583 37.61 -7.50 4.94
N ILE A 584 37.55 -8.70 4.35
CA ILE A 584 38.43 -9.82 4.75
C ILE A 584 39.89 -9.51 4.37
N LEU A 585 40.13 -8.99 3.17
CA LEU A 585 41.47 -8.59 2.72
C LEU A 585 42.05 -7.48 3.61
N GLN A 586 41.24 -6.52 4.04
CA GLN A 586 41.66 -5.48 4.99
C GLN A 586 42.06 -6.07 6.34
N GLY A 587 41.35 -7.10 6.82
CA GLY A 587 41.75 -7.85 8.02
C GLY A 587 43.13 -8.50 7.88
N GLY A 588 43.42 -9.12 6.73
CA GLY A 588 44.75 -9.64 6.41
C GLY A 588 45.82 -8.55 6.34
N LYS A 589 45.49 -7.38 5.77
CA LYS A 589 46.38 -6.22 5.76
C LYS A 589 46.73 -5.73 7.16
N CYS A 590 45.75 -5.64 8.07
CA CYS A 590 46.00 -5.26 9.47
C CYS A 590 47.00 -6.19 10.16
N LEU A 591 46.94 -7.51 9.90
CA LEU A 591 47.93 -8.46 10.43
C LEU A 591 49.32 -8.22 9.84
N LYS A 592 49.40 -7.94 8.54
CA LYS A 592 50.65 -7.63 7.85
C LYS A 592 51.29 -6.33 8.35
N ASP A 593 50.49 -5.35 8.73
CA ASP A 593 50.96 -4.06 9.26
C ASP A 593 51.64 -4.19 10.65
N VAL A 594 51.45 -5.32 11.35
CA VAL A 594 52.17 -5.65 12.60
C VAL A 594 53.60 -6.12 12.33
N VAL A 595 53.89 -6.70 11.15
CA VAL A 595 55.17 -7.32 10.81
C VAL A 595 56.38 -6.38 10.99
N PRO A 596 56.37 -5.11 10.54
CA PRO A 596 57.50 -4.21 10.75
C PRO A 596 57.83 -3.98 12.23
N GLN A 597 56.80 -3.91 13.09
CA GLN A 597 56.99 -3.74 14.53
C GLN A 597 57.59 -5.00 15.15
N LEU A 598 57.10 -6.17 14.74
CA LEU A 598 57.61 -7.47 15.18
C LEU A 598 59.08 -7.65 14.81
N MET A 599 59.45 -7.34 13.57
CA MET A 599 60.84 -7.42 13.09
C MET A 599 61.78 -6.50 13.87
N LYS A 600 61.33 -5.27 14.17
CA LYS A 600 62.08 -4.34 14.99
C LYS A 600 62.34 -4.90 16.39
N THR A 601 61.30 -5.37 17.07
CA THR A 601 61.38 -5.96 18.42
C THR A 601 62.23 -7.23 18.46
N MET A 602 62.16 -8.07 17.42
CA MET A 602 63.02 -9.25 17.30
C MET A 602 64.49 -8.86 17.16
N THR A 603 64.79 -7.82 16.35
CA THR A 603 66.16 -7.32 16.17
C THR A 603 66.70 -6.73 17.47
N GLU A 604 65.92 -5.89 18.17
CA GLU A 604 66.27 -5.31 19.47
C GLU A 604 66.60 -6.42 20.49
N SER A 605 65.76 -7.44 20.59
CA SER A 605 65.96 -8.53 21.55
C SER A 605 67.15 -9.44 21.22
N LEU A 606 67.46 -9.66 19.94
CA LEU A 606 68.66 -10.39 19.52
C LEU A 606 69.93 -9.58 19.82
N VAL A 607 69.89 -8.26 19.63
CA VAL A 607 71.01 -7.37 19.96
C VAL A 607 71.26 -7.39 21.48
N GLU A 608 70.23 -7.26 22.31
CA GLU A 608 70.36 -7.37 23.78
C GLU A 608 71.00 -8.70 24.20
N LYS A 609 70.49 -9.83 23.69
CA LYS A 609 71.05 -11.17 23.97
C LYS A 609 72.51 -11.29 23.52
N SER A 610 72.89 -10.66 22.40
CA SER A 610 74.28 -10.65 21.92
C SER A 610 75.22 -9.81 22.77
N VAL A 611 74.74 -8.70 23.35
CA VAL A 611 75.48 -7.84 24.27
C VAL A 611 75.67 -8.55 25.62
N GLU A 612 74.64 -9.20 26.16
CA GLU A 612 74.75 -10.00 27.38
C GLU A 612 75.79 -11.13 27.26
N VAL A 613 75.75 -11.87 26.14
CA VAL A 613 76.72 -12.95 25.89
C VAL A 613 78.14 -12.38 25.76
N SER A 614 78.31 -11.24 25.06
CA SER A 614 79.63 -10.60 24.92
C SER A 614 80.18 -10.08 26.26
N CYS A 615 79.32 -9.58 27.15
CA CYS A 615 79.69 -9.17 28.52
C CYS A 615 79.98 -10.35 29.45
N LEU A 616 79.48 -11.56 29.17
CA LEU A 616 79.79 -12.78 29.92
C LEU A 616 81.12 -13.42 29.50
N PHE A 617 81.63 -13.09 28.30
CA PHE A 617 82.91 -13.59 27.77
C PHE A 617 84.11 -12.65 28.02
N CYS A 618 83.87 -11.40 28.40
CA CYS A 618 84.87 -10.43 28.90
C CYS A 618 84.95 -10.50 30.42
#